data_AF-A0A2H5Z7P6-F1
#
_entry.id   AF-A0A2H5Z7P6-F1
#
_cell.length_a   1.000
_cell.length_b   1.000
_cell.length_c   1.000
_cell.angle_alpha   90.00
_cell.angle_beta   90.00
_cell.angle_gamma   90.00
#
_symmetry.space_group_name_H-M   'P 1'
#
loop_
_entity.id
_entity.type
_entity.pdbx_description
1 polymer ?
#
loop_
_entity_poly.entity_id
_entity_poly.type
_entity_poly.pdbx_seq_one_letter_code
_entity_poly.pdbx_strand_id
1 'polypeptide(L)'
;MKKLVPTLEHSLPATVDWRSVAETVSGCLEDPPYPPEQFWAIGPDGSLRGHYRGGDDSVTVPFPELGKLYQAIFLHSHPPGVPPTLHDTYHAVIAASPLLVVVEGGRAHLVRVWHRQAPGLVGAKLSASSNLERGVRMVRGKYDIVPLLAVEEAIRSLEERWQAFLEEE
;
A
#
# COMPACT_ATOMS: atom_id res chain seq x y z
N MET A 1 -21.01 -16.62 -16.37
CA MET A 1 -20.13 -15.66 -15.67
C MET A 1 -19.95 -14.44 -16.55
N LYS A 2 -20.45 -13.27 -16.15
CA LYS A 2 -20.18 -12.01 -16.88
C LYS A 2 -18.69 -11.71 -16.70
N LYS A 3 -17.93 -11.66 -17.80
CA LYS A 3 -16.59 -11.06 -17.81
C LYS A 3 -16.77 -9.60 -17.38
N LEU A 4 -16.26 -9.28 -16.19
CA LEU A 4 -16.17 -7.89 -15.73
C LEU A 4 -15.26 -7.17 -16.71
N VAL A 5 -15.80 -6.20 -17.44
CA VAL A 5 -15.01 -5.34 -18.33
C VAL A 5 -14.13 -4.46 -17.44
N PRO A 6 -12.82 -4.36 -17.72
CA PRO A 6 -11.91 -3.40 -17.13
C PRO A 6 -12.45 -1.96 -17.24
N THR A 7 -12.93 -1.34 -16.17
CA THR A 7 -12.93 0.12 -16.11
C THR A 7 -11.58 0.57 -15.54
N LEU A 8 -10.79 1.25 -16.38
CA LEU A 8 -9.48 1.85 -16.06
C LEU A 8 -9.55 2.95 -14.98
N GLU A 9 -10.76 3.30 -14.54
CA GLU A 9 -11.03 4.44 -13.67
C GLU A 9 -10.51 4.28 -12.23
N HIS A 10 -9.98 3.12 -11.81
CA HIS A 10 -9.56 2.89 -10.42
C HIS A 10 -8.19 2.18 -10.23
N SER A 11 -7.37 2.04 -11.28
CA SER A 11 -5.99 1.54 -11.19
C SER A 11 -4.98 2.67 -11.07
N LEU A 12 -3.70 2.38 -10.72
CA LEU A 12 -2.63 3.35 -11.00
C LEU A 12 -2.66 3.74 -12.48
N PRO A 13 -2.27 4.98 -12.82
CA PRO A 13 -2.06 5.38 -14.20
C PRO A 13 -1.02 4.47 -14.88
N ALA A 14 -1.05 4.42 -16.21
CA ALA A 14 -0.06 3.67 -16.99
C ALA A 14 1.38 4.12 -16.67
N THR A 15 1.56 5.41 -16.37
CA THR A 15 2.85 5.99 -15.98
C THR A 15 2.89 6.29 -14.49
N VAL A 16 3.85 5.69 -13.80
CA VAL A 16 4.17 5.93 -12.39
C VAL A 16 5.64 6.32 -12.32
N ASP A 17 5.94 7.42 -11.65
CA ASP A 17 7.31 7.83 -11.34
C ASP A 17 7.82 7.02 -10.13
N TRP A 18 8.25 5.80 -10.41
CA TRP A 18 8.73 4.87 -9.38
C TRP A 18 9.94 5.39 -8.61
N ARG A 19 10.74 6.27 -9.23
CA ARG A 19 11.86 6.91 -8.55
C ARG A 19 11.36 7.88 -7.49
N SER A 20 10.51 8.84 -7.87
CA SER A 20 9.94 9.81 -6.91
C SER A 20 9.14 9.12 -5.81
N VAL A 21 8.41 8.05 -6.14
CA VAL A 21 7.71 7.22 -5.14
C VAL A 21 8.69 6.58 -4.15
N ALA A 22 9.80 6.00 -4.63
CA ALA A 22 10.80 5.36 -3.78
C ALA A 22 11.48 6.36 -2.84
N GLU A 23 11.83 7.54 -3.36
CA GLU A 23 12.41 8.64 -2.58
C GLU A 23 11.44 9.09 -1.47
N THR A 24 10.16 9.30 -1.80
CA THR A 24 9.14 9.68 -0.80
C THR A 24 8.91 8.60 0.25
N VAL A 25 8.79 7.32 -0.16
CA VAL A 25 8.61 6.21 0.79
C VAL A 25 9.79 6.14 1.75
N SER A 26 11.01 6.28 1.25
CA SER A 26 12.22 6.21 2.09
C SER A 26 12.26 7.36 3.08
N GLY A 27 11.96 8.59 2.65
CA GLY A 27 11.85 9.74 3.54
C GLY A 27 10.78 9.57 4.62
N CYS A 28 9.65 8.93 4.32
CA CYS A 28 8.62 8.62 5.33
C CYS A 28 9.11 7.61 6.39
N LEU A 29 10.13 6.81 6.09
CA LEU A 29 10.65 5.75 6.96
C LEU A 29 11.88 6.18 7.77
N GLU A 30 12.49 7.33 7.47
CA GLU A 30 13.58 7.92 8.25
C GLU A 30 13.10 8.43 9.63
N ASP A 31 11.82 8.80 9.75
CA ASP A 31 11.19 9.18 11.01
C ASP A 31 10.73 7.91 11.76
N PRO A 32 11.19 7.64 13.00
CA PRO A 32 10.98 6.35 13.65
C PRO A 32 9.49 6.04 13.79
N PRO A 33 9.00 4.90 13.25
CA PRO A 33 7.59 4.56 13.28
C PRO A 33 7.25 3.90 14.63
N TYR A 34 7.41 4.62 15.73
CA TYR A 34 7.00 4.15 17.05
C TYR A 34 7.02 5.27 18.11
N PRO A 35 5.95 5.46 18.92
CA PRO A 35 4.51 5.34 18.62
C PRO A 35 3.98 6.59 17.90
N PRO A 36 2.84 6.56 17.14
CA PRO A 36 1.83 5.48 16.98
C PRO A 36 1.76 4.86 15.56
N GLU A 37 0.70 4.09 15.22
CA GLU A 37 0.43 3.55 13.87
C GLU A 37 0.35 4.68 12.83
N GLN A 38 0.89 4.47 11.63
CA GLN A 38 1.00 5.52 10.61
C GLN A 38 0.63 5.02 9.22
N PHE A 39 -0.12 5.85 8.49
CA PHE A 39 -0.55 5.59 7.13
C PHE A 39 -0.25 6.79 6.24
N TRP A 40 0.41 6.54 5.11
CA TRP A 40 0.71 7.57 4.10
C TRP A 40 0.08 7.18 2.77
N ALA A 41 -0.43 8.20 2.09
CA ALA A 41 -0.93 8.11 0.73
C ALA A 41 0.01 8.89 -0.19
N ILE A 42 0.62 8.21 -1.15
CA ILE A 42 1.65 8.74 -2.04
C ILE A 42 1.11 8.69 -3.47
N GLY A 43 1.17 9.78 -4.22
CA GLY A 43 0.73 9.79 -5.61
C GLY A 43 1.62 8.94 -6.53
N PRO A 44 1.13 8.60 -7.74
CA PRO A 44 1.95 7.99 -8.79
C PRO A 44 3.12 8.87 -9.25
N ASP A 45 3.08 10.16 -8.94
CA ASP A 45 4.14 11.14 -9.17
C ASP A 45 5.11 11.28 -7.97
N GLY A 46 4.94 10.44 -6.94
CA GLY A 46 5.70 10.53 -5.68
C GLY A 46 5.21 11.61 -4.72
N SER A 47 4.17 12.38 -5.04
CA SER A 47 3.65 13.43 -4.14
C SER A 47 3.06 12.84 -2.86
N LEU A 48 3.39 13.37 -1.68
CA LEU A 48 2.71 13.00 -0.45
C LEU A 48 1.30 13.65 -0.43
N ARG A 49 0.25 12.84 -0.56
CA ARG A 49 -1.15 13.27 -0.62
C ARG A 49 -1.83 13.29 0.74
N GLY A 50 -1.40 12.44 1.66
CA GLY A 50 -1.95 12.37 3.01
C GLY A 50 -1.04 11.61 3.95
N HIS A 51 -1.06 12.00 5.22
CA HIS A 51 -0.39 11.33 6.34
C HIS A 51 -1.34 11.30 7.52
N TYR A 52 -1.58 10.11 8.03
CA TYR A 52 -2.56 9.84 9.07
C TYR A 52 -1.90 9.07 10.19
N ARG A 53 -2.04 9.59 11.41
CA ARG A 53 -1.52 8.96 12.63
C ARG A 53 -2.69 8.35 13.37
N GLY A 54 -2.57 7.07 13.65
CA GLY A 54 -3.50 6.29 14.43
C GLY A 54 -3.21 6.38 15.92
N GLY A 55 -4.07 5.74 16.71
CA GLY A 55 -3.71 5.35 18.08
C GLY A 55 -2.83 4.10 18.09
N ASP A 56 -2.78 3.41 19.23
CA ASP A 56 -2.04 2.15 19.34
C ASP A 56 -2.63 1.04 18.45
N ASP A 57 -3.93 1.15 18.10
CA ASP A 57 -4.71 0.06 17.49
C ASP A 57 -5.51 0.43 16.23
N SER A 58 -5.42 1.66 15.71
CA SER A 58 -6.06 2.01 14.43
C SER A 58 -5.68 3.37 13.87
N VAL A 59 -5.60 3.46 12.53
CA VAL A 59 -5.57 4.73 11.78
C VAL A 59 -6.94 5.02 11.15
N THR A 60 -7.43 6.25 11.31
CA THR A 60 -8.68 6.73 10.70
C THR A 60 -8.41 7.86 9.69
N VAL A 61 -8.99 7.78 8.50
CA VAL A 61 -8.96 8.85 7.48
C VAL A 61 -10.33 9.54 7.47
N PRO A 62 -10.38 10.87 7.64
CA PRO A 62 -11.64 11.61 7.56
C PRO A 62 -12.33 11.46 6.20
N PHE A 63 -13.66 11.35 6.19
CA PHE A 63 -14.45 11.21 4.94
C PHE A 63 -14.16 12.29 3.87
N PRO A 64 -13.94 13.58 4.21
CA PRO A 64 -13.58 14.59 3.21
C PRO A 64 -12.22 14.36 2.54
N GLU A 65 -11.36 13.55 3.15
CA GLU A 65 -10.00 13.30 2.69
C GLU A 65 -9.85 12.04 1.81
N LEU A 66 -10.92 11.24 1.67
CA LEU A 66 -10.90 10.00 0.89
C LEU A 66 -10.47 10.22 -0.56
N GLY A 67 -10.74 11.39 -1.14
CA GLY A 67 -10.31 11.75 -2.50
C GLY A 67 -8.79 11.78 -2.69
N LYS A 68 -8.00 12.02 -1.62
CA LYS A 68 -6.53 11.99 -1.66
C LYS A 68 -5.98 10.59 -1.88
N LEU A 69 -6.77 9.57 -1.58
CA LEU A 69 -6.35 8.19 -1.68
C LEU A 69 -6.46 7.68 -3.13
N TYR A 70 -7.29 8.30 -3.96
CA TYR A 70 -7.49 7.86 -5.34
C TYR A 70 -6.18 7.69 -6.11
N GLN A 71 -5.95 6.50 -6.67
CA GLN A 71 -4.70 6.11 -7.35
C GLN A 71 -3.42 6.35 -6.53
N ALA A 72 -3.51 6.42 -5.20
CA ALA A 72 -2.32 6.51 -4.36
C ALA A 72 -1.60 5.16 -4.29
N ILE A 73 -0.38 5.19 -3.79
CA ILE A 73 0.43 4.10 -3.26
C ILE A 73 0.41 4.25 -1.76
N PHE A 74 0.22 3.13 -1.06
CA PHE A 74 0.06 3.16 0.39
C PHE A 74 1.30 2.67 1.10
N LEU A 75 1.75 3.45 2.06
CA LEU A 75 2.70 3.04 3.06
C LEU A 75 1.97 2.95 4.39
N HIS A 76 2.10 1.80 5.06
CA HIS A 76 1.49 1.53 6.34
C HIS A 76 2.57 1.02 7.28
N SER A 77 2.77 1.70 8.40
CA SER A 77 3.70 1.26 9.44
C SER A 77 2.93 1.05 10.74
N HIS A 78 3.24 -0.05 11.42
CA HIS A 78 2.57 -0.40 12.67
C HIS A 78 3.57 -0.86 13.76
N PRO A 79 3.20 -0.76 15.04
CA PRO A 79 3.96 -1.31 16.15
C PRO A 79 4.35 -2.79 15.96
N PRO A 80 5.58 -3.19 16.30
CA PRO A 80 5.98 -4.60 16.27
C PRO A 80 5.11 -5.47 17.17
N GLY A 81 4.68 -6.64 16.68
CA GLY A 81 3.91 -7.59 17.47
C GLY A 81 2.42 -7.25 17.62
N VAL A 82 1.97 -6.14 17.04
CA VAL A 82 0.55 -5.77 16.93
C VAL A 82 0.11 -6.03 15.48
N PRO A 83 -1.02 -6.73 15.24
CA PRO A 83 -1.55 -6.90 13.90
C PRO A 83 -1.89 -5.54 13.25
N PRO A 84 -1.68 -5.36 11.94
CA PRO A 84 -2.06 -4.13 11.24
C PRO A 84 -3.57 -3.88 11.28
N THR A 85 -4.00 -2.64 11.53
CA THR A 85 -5.40 -2.28 11.77
C THR A 85 -5.85 -1.13 10.87
N LEU A 86 -6.49 -1.47 9.74
CA LEU A 86 -7.08 -0.50 8.79
C LEU A 86 -8.61 -0.42 8.93
N HIS A 87 -9.11 -0.23 10.15
CA HIS A 87 -10.55 -0.37 10.46
C HIS A 87 -11.42 0.66 9.73
N ASP A 88 -11.04 1.95 9.72
CA ASP A 88 -11.86 3.03 9.15
C ASP A 88 -11.40 3.47 7.75
N THR A 89 -10.19 3.08 7.35
CA THR A 89 -9.62 3.39 6.05
C THR A 89 -9.96 2.35 4.99
N TYR A 90 -10.54 1.21 5.37
CA TYR A 90 -10.95 0.13 4.47
C TYR A 90 -11.75 0.63 3.25
N HIS A 91 -12.76 1.48 3.45
CA HIS A 91 -13.58 2.02 2.35
C HIS A 91 -12.82 2.99 1.44
N ALA A 92 -11.83 3.69 2.01
CA ALA A 92 -10.94 4.62 1.32
C ALA A 92 -9.89 3.87 0.48
N VAL A 93 -9.38 2.78 1.05
CA VAL A 93 -8.40 1.87 0.47
C VAL A 93 -9.02 1.08 -0.69
N ILE A 94 -10.35 0.81 -0.69
CA ILE A 94 -11.05 0.28 -1.88
C ILE A 94 -10.84 1.14 -3.15
N ALA A 95 -10.63 2.46 -3.00
CA ALA A 95 -10.50 3.40 -4.12
C ALA A 95 -9.05 3.54 -4.66
N ALA A 96 -8.07 2.79 -4.12
CA ALA A 96 -6.67 3.19 -4.18
C ALA A 96 -5.62 2.06 -4.09
N SER A 97 -4.60 2.15 -4.95
CA SER A 97 -3.35 1.37 -5.07
C SER A 97 -3.33 -0.13 -5.47
N PRO A 98 -2.54 -0.46 -6.50
CA PRO A 98 -1.91 -1.76 -6.77
C PRO A 98 -0.68 -2.10 -5.91
N LEU A 99 -0.14 -1.18 -5.10
CA LEU A 99 1.00 -1.40 -4.21
C LEU A 99 0.70 -0.91 -2.78
N LEU A 100 0.75 -1.83 -1.83
CA LEU A 100 0.72 -1.57 -0.39
C LEU A 100 2.08 -1.97 0.19
N VAL A 101 2.77 -1.04 0.83
CA VAL A 101 4.00 -1.27 1.57
C VAL A 101 3.64 -1.32 3.05
N VAL A 102 3.79 -2.48 3.69
CA VAL A 102 3.57 -2.62 5.14
C VAL A 102 4.91 -2.78 5.84
N VAL A 103 5.17 -2.00 6.88
CA VAL A 103 6.44 -2.03 7.63
C VAL A 103 6.20 -2.57 9.04
N GLU A 104 6.96 -3.61 9.38
CA GLU A 104 6.99 -4.22 10.71
C GLU A 104 8.43 -4.63 11.07
N GLY A 105 8.92 -4.18 12.24
CA GLY A 105 10.13 -4.73 12.85
C GLY A 105 11.37 -4.72 11.94
N GLY A 106 11.60 -3.62 11.21
CA GLY A 106 12.75 -3.46 10.31
C GLY A 106 12.62 -4.17 8.96
N ARG A 107 11.43 -4.69 8.63
CA ARG A 107 11.13 -5.31 7.34
C ARG A 107 10.01 -4.54 6.64
N ALA A 108 10.10 -4.48 5.31
CA ALA A 108 9.06 -3.96 4.46
C ALA A 108 8.45 -5.11 3.64
N HIS A 109 7.13 -5.17 3.68
CA HIS A 109 6.27 -6.13 3.00
C HIS A 109 5.64 -5.40 1.81
N LEU A 110 6.18 -5.63 0.61
CA LEU A 110 5.69 -5.01 -0.62
C LEU A 110 4.61 -5.92 -1.19
N VAL A 111 3.36 -5.54 -0.97
CA VAL A 111 2.18 -6.26 -1.44
C VAL A 111 1.69 -5.60 -2.72
N ARG A 112 1.92 -6.27 -3.84
CA ARG A 112 1.41 -5.85 -5.14
C ARG A 112 0.15 -6.60 -5.46
N VAL A 113 -0.91 -5.87 -5.74
CA VAL A 113 -2.23 -6.42 -5.96
C VAL A 113 -2.71 -6.02 -7.34
N TRP A 114 -2.83 -7.01 -8.21
CA TRP A 114 -3.21 -6.81 -9.61
C TRP A 114 -4.73 -6.79 -9.84
N HIS A 115 -5.54 -6.77 -8.77
CA HIS A 115 -6.98 -6.90 -8.90
C HIS A 115 -7.70 -5.56 -8.74
N ARG A 116 -8.68 -5.25 -9.60
CA ARG A 116 -9.43 -3.97 -9.56
C ARG A 116 -10.37 -3.79 -8.35
N GLN A 117 -10.48 -4.81 -7.48
CA GLN A 117 -11.18 -4.80 -6.17
C GLN A 117 -10.20 -4.99 -4.99
N ALA A 118 -8.90 -4.95 -5.30
CA ALA A 118 -7.80 -5.41 -4.47
C ALA A 118 -7.66 -4.80 -3.09
N PRO A 119 -7.64 -3.46 -2.92
CA PRO A 119 -6.88 -2.93 -1.80
C PRO A 119 -7.71 -2.97 -0.53
N GLY A 120 -9.03 -2.74 -0.64
CA GLY A 120 -9.97 -3.08 0.44
C GLY A 120 -9.91 -4.57 0.78
N LEU A 121 -9.95 -5.46 -0.23
CA LEU A 121 -9.84 -6.90 0.01
C LEU A 121 -8.52 -7.27 0.73
N VAL A 122 -7.40 -6.61 0.42
CA VAL A 122 -6.14 -6.77 1.14
C VAL A 122 -6.27 -6.32 2.58
N GLY A 123 -6.78 -5.11 2.83
CA GLY A 123 -7.05 -4.63 4.18
C GLY A 123 -7.92 -5.59 4.98
N ALA A 124 -9.00 -6.14 4.38
CA ALA A 124 -9.86 -7.13 5.01
C ALA A 124 -9.19 -8.49 5.22
N LYS A 125 -8.32 -8.94 4.31
CA LYS A 125 -7.57 -10.19 4.47
C LYS A 125 -6.46 -10.06 5.52
N LEU A 126 -5.84 -8.89 5.61
CA LEU A 126 -4.87 -8.53 6.64
C LEU A 126 -5.55 -8.46 8.02
N SER A 127 -6.67 -7.75 8.14
CA SER A 127 -7.39 -7.61 9.42
C SER A 127 -8.02 -8.91 9.91
N ALA A 128 -8.45 -9.78 9.01
CA ALA A 128 -8.97 -11.12 9.36
C ALA A 128 -7.87 -12.13 9.70
N SER A 129 -6.60 -11.76 9.58
CA SER A 129 -5.46 -12.66 9.80
C SER A 129 -4.79 -12.41 11.15
N SER A 130 -4.35 -13.49 11.79
CA SER A 130 -3.64 -13.45 13.07
C SER A 130 -2.23 -12.86 12.98
N ASN A 131 -1.69 -12.67 11.77
CA ASN A 131 -0.43 -11.98 11.51
C ASN A 131 -0.36 -11.47 10.07
N LEU A 132 0.53 -10.49 9.84
CA LEU A 132 0.75 -9.82 8.56
C LEU A 132 1.09 -10.82 7.45
N GLU A 133 2.06 -11.71 7.68
CA GLU A 133 2.52 -12.66 6.66
C GLU A 133 1.39 -13.57 6.14
N ARG A 134 0.54 -14.07 7.04
CA ARG A 134 -0.61 -14.91 6.68
C ARG A 134 -1.63 -14.10 5.87
N GLY A 135 -1.92 -12.87 6.29
CA GLY A 135 -2.87 -12.02 5.59
C GLY A 135 -2.39 -11.65 4.18
N VAL A 136 -1.10 -11.33 4.03
CA VAL A 136 -0.50 -11.03 2.73
C VAL A 136 -0.58 -12.23 1.79
N ARG A 137 -0.30 -13.45 2.29
CA ARG A 137 -0.40 -14.68 1.48
C ARG A 137 -1.82 -14.97 1.00
N MET A 138 -2.84 -14.40 1.62
CA MET A 138 -4.25 -14.57 1.24
C MET A 138 -4.69 -13.58 0.13
N VAL A 139 -3.83 -12.63 -0.23
CA VAL A 139 -4.05 -11.69 -1.31
C VAL A 139 -3.64 -12.32 -2.65
N ARG A 140 -4.50 -12.24 -3.67
CA ARG A 140 -4.06 -12.51 -5.04
C ARG A 140 -3.15 -11.38 -5.52
N GLY A 141 -1.85 -11.62 -5.46
CA GLY A 141 -0.83 -10.60 -5.67
C GLY A 141 0.58 -11.19 -5.72
N LYS A 142 1.58 -10.33 -5.94
CA LYS A 142 2.98 -10.67 -5.72
C LYS A 142 3.48 -9.91 -4.52
N TYR A 143 4.28 -10.62 -3.76
CA TYR A 143 4.70 -10.19 -2.47
C TYR A 143 6.20 -10.39 -2.38
N ASP A 144 6.89 -9.31 -2.06
CA ASP A 144 8.32 -9.32 -1.77
C ASP A 144 8.51 -8.85 -0.33
N ILE A 145 9.35 -9.56 0.43
CA ILE A 145 9.80 -9.12 1.75
C ILE A 145 11.23 -8.63 1.58
N VAL A 146 11.49 -7.40 1.98
CA VAL A 146 12.82 -6.81 1.92
C VAL A 146 13.20 -6.20 3.27
N PRO A 147 14.50 -6.12 3.61
CA PRO A 147 14.96 -5.28 4.71
C PRO A 147 14.50 -3.83 4.51
N LEU A 148 14.20 -3.11 5.60
CA LEU A 148 13.77 -1.70 5.52
C LEU A 148 14.75 -0.83 4.72
N LEU A 149 16.06 -1.06 4.92
CA LEU A 149 17.14 -0.35 4.21
C LEU A 149 17.18 -0.61 2.70
N ALA A 150 16.50 -1.65 2.22
CA ALA A 150 16.44 -2.02 0.80
C ALA A 150 15.10 -1.63 0.16
N VAL A 151 14.21 -0.94 0.88
CA VAL A 151 12.86 -0.61 0.40
C VAL A 151 12.90 0.33 -0.81
N GLU A 152 13.79 1.32 -0.81
CA GLU A 152 13.96 2.27 -1.90
C GLU A 152 14.28 1.54 -3.21
N GLU A 153 15.34 0.73 -3.18
CA GLU A 153 15.81 -0.05 -4.32
C GLU A 153 14.75 -1.06 -4.78
N ALA A 154 14.06 -1.70 -3.83
CA ALA A 154 12.98 -2.63 -4.14
C ALA A 154 11.83 -1.93 -4.89
N ILE A 155 11.45 -0.71 -4.50
CA ILE A 155 10.40 0.07 -5.17
C ILE A 155 10.88 0.54 -6.55
N ARG A 156 12.13 1.01 -6.69
CA ARG A 156 12.69 1.41 -7.99
C ARG A 156 12.67 0.26 -9.00
N SER A 157 12.94 -0.96 -8.56
CA SER A 157 12.87 -2.16 -9.40
C SER A 157 11.46 -2.53 -9.90
N LEU A 158 10.41 -1.84 -9.41
CA LEU A 158 9.04 -2.11 -9.83
C LEU A 158 8.73 -1.56 -11.22
N GLU A 159 9.51 -0.60 -11.74
CA GLU A 159 9.31 -0.04 -13.09
C GLU A 159 9.35 -1.12 -14.17
N GLU A 160 10.43 -1.91 -14.21
CA GLU A 160 10.60 -3.01 -15.18
C GLU A 160 9.45 -4.03 -15.09
N ARG A 161 8.99 -4.30 -13.87
CA ARG A 161 7.93 -5.27 -13.58
C ARG A 161 6.54 -4.73 -13.90
N TRP A 162 6.35 -3.41 -13.79
CA TRP A 162 5.11 -2.72 -14.13
C TRP A 162 4.92 -2.67 -15.64
N GLN A 163 5.98 -2.36 -16.39
CA GLN A 163 5.94 -2.38 -17.86
C GLN A 163 5.62 -3.78 -18.40
N ALA A 164 6.28 -4.82 -17.89
CA ALA A 164 5.97 -6.20 -18.27
C ALA A 164 4.50 -6.58 -18.00
N PHE A 165 3.92 -6.09 -16.90
CA PHE A 165 2.49 -6.32 -16.61
C PHE A 165 1.57 -5.62 -17.61
N LEU A 166 1.88 -4.38 -18.00
CA LEU A 166 1.09 -3.64 -18.98
C LEU A 166 1.14 -4.26 -20.38
N GLU A 167 2.21 -4.98 -20.72
CA GLU A 167 2.39 -5.67 -22.00
C GLU A 167 1.66 -7.04 -22.08
N GLU A 168 1.33 -7.64 -20.93
CA GLU A 168 0.65 -8.94 -20.84
C GLU A 168 -0.91 -8.83 -20.86
N GLU A 169 -1.49 -7.64 -20.67
CA GLU A 169 -2.95 -7.36 -20.78
C GLU A 169 -3.37 -6.88 -22.19
#